data_AF-A0A1V3XHR3-F1
#
_entry.id   AF-A0A1V3XHR3-F1
#
_cell.length_a   1.000
_cell.length_b   1.000
_cell.length_c   1.000
_cell.angle_alpha   90.00
_cell.angle_beta   90.00
_cell.angle_gamma   90.00
#
_symmetry.space_group_name_H-M   'P 1'
#
loop_
_entity.id
_entity.type
_entity.pdbx_description
1 polymer ?
#
loop_
_entity_poly.entity_id
_entity_poly.type
_entity_poly.pdbx_seq_one_letter_code
_entity_poly.pdbx_strand_id
1 'polypeptide(L)'
;MQQRDQLDAPGDNPANWTLATGEPATPATLTDLVFAWRACRAVKSNAIVIVADGATVGVGMGQVNRVDAARLAVERGNARGGERVRGAVAASDAFFPFPDGLQTLTAAGVTAIVHPGGSVRDDEVTAAAAEAGSPYISPEHATSPTEVRQVPGKSQFKSTLVARRKMAS
;
A
#
# COMPACT_ATOMS: atom_id res chain seq x y z
N MET A 1 18.32 -18.24 21.71
CA MET A 1 18.64 -16.81 21.54
C MET A 1 18.21 -16.46 20.12
N GLN A 2 17.40 -15.41 19.93
CA GLN A 2 16.94 -14.98 18.60
C GLN A 2 17.88 -13.90 18.06
N GLN A 3 18.17 -13.92 16.75
CA GLN A 3 18.92 -12.85 16.10
C GLN A 3 18.11 -11.56 16.13
N ARG A 4 18.78 -10.42 16.41
CA ARG A 4 18.11 -9.10 16.37
C ARG A 4 17.71 -8.80 14.93
N ASP A 5 16.54 -8.20 14.77
CA ASP A 5 16.11 -7.63 13.50
C ASP A 5 16.97 -6.39 13.17
N GLN A 6 17.69 -6.46 12.04
CA GLN A 6 18.62 -5.41 11.58
C GLN A 6 18.09 -4.61 10.38
N LEU A 7 16.85 -4.86 9.91
CA LEU A 7 16.31 -4.21 8.71
C LEU A 7 17.13 -4.48 7.44
N ASP A 8 17.76 -5.65 7.35
CA ASP A 8 18.64 -6.07 6.25
C ASP A 8 18.13 -7.32 5.51
N ALA A 9 16.88 -7.70 5.72
CA ALA A 9 16.27 -8.80 4.97
C ALA A 9 16.11 -8.41 3.49
N PRO A 10 16.06 -9.37 2.55
CA PRO A 10 15.83 -9.06 1.14
C PRO A 10 14.57 -8.21 0.89
N GLY A 11 13.50 -8.43 1.66
CA GLY A 11 12.25 -7.64 1.62
C GLY A 11 12.37 -6.22 2.19
N ASP A 12 13.48 -5.85 2.82
CA ASP A 12 13.73 -4.47 3.27
C ASP A 12 14.24 -3.55 2.17
N ASN A 13 14.73 -4.11 1.07
CA ASN A 13 15.16 -3.34 -0.07
C ASN A 13 13.95 -3.01 -0.96
N PRO A 14 13.59 -1.73 -1.17
CA PRO A 14 12.48 -1.34 -2.03
C PRO A 14 12.63 -1.81 -3.48
N ALA A 15 13.86 -2.10 -3.94
CA ALA A 15 14.09 -2.69 -5.26
C ALA A 15 13.53 -4.11 -5.41
N ASN A 16 13.28 -4.80 -4.29
CA ASN A 16 12.71 -6.14 -4.25
C ASN A 16 11.19 -6.12 -4.00
N TRP A 17 10.58 -4.94 -3.93
CA TRP A 17 9.14 -4.83 -3.70
C TRP A 17 8.34 -5.05 -4.99
N THR A 18 7.23 -5.77 -4.85
CA THR A 18 6.27 -6.03 -5.93
C THR A 18 5.10 -5.05 -5.83
N LEU A 19 4.83 -4.31 -6.90
CA LEU A 19 3.59 -3.54 -7.04
C LEU A 19 2.46 -4.50 -7.42
N ALA A 20 1.54 -4.80 -6.50
CA ALA A 20 0.44 -5.73 -6.79
C ALA A 20 -0.78 -5.04 -7.42
N THR A 21 -1.02 -3.74 -7.14
CA THR A 21 -2.01 -2.94 -7.87
C THR A 21 -1.71 -1.45 -7.82
N GLY A 22 -2.36 -0.67 -8.69
CA GLY A 22 -2.23 0.78 -8.80
C GLY A 22 -1.10 1.24 -9.71
N GLU A 23 -0.83 2.54 -9.68
CA GLU A 23 0.27 3.15 -10.43
C GLU A 23 1.58 3.09 -9.62
N PRO A 24 2.75 3.00 -10.27
CA PRO A 24 4.03 3.05 -9.57
C PRO A 24 4.17 4.29 -8.68
N ALA A 25 4.70 4.08 -7.47
CA ALA A 25 4.95 5.16 -6.53
C ALA A 25 5.94 6.18 -7.11
N THR A 26 5.66 7.47 -6.91
CA THR A 26 6.62 8.52 -7.24
C THR A 26 7.87 8.39 -6.35
N PRO A 27 9.03 8.97 -6.72
CA PRO A 27 10.22 8.92 -5.86
C PRO A 27 9.99 9.47 -4.44
N ALA A 28 9.16 10.49 -4.29
CA ALA A 28 8.78 11.04 -3.00
C ALA A 28 7.92 10.04 -2.20
N THR A 29 6.86 9.52 -2.82
CA THR A 29 5.99 8.48 -2.22
C THR A 29 6.79 7.23 -1.81
N LEU A 30 7.74 6.80 -2.65
CA LEU A 30 8.59 5.64 -2.36
C LEU A 30 9.50 5.91 -1.15
N THR A 31 10.05 7.12 -1.04
CA THR A 31 10.86 7.53 0.11
C THR A 31 10.05 7.47 1.41
N ASP A 32 8.82 7.97 1.38
CA ASP A 32 7.91 7.92 2.53
C ASP A 32 7.49 6.48 2.86
N LEU A 33 7.26 5.63 1.86
CA LEU A 33 6.94 4.21 2.07
C LEU A 33 8.10 3.46 2.72
N VAL A 34 9.33 3.70 2.28
CA VAL A 34 10.54 3.13 2.90
C VAL A 34 10.69 3.61 4.34
N PHE A 35 10.42 4.88 4.60
CA PHE A 35 10.43 5.42 5.96
C PHE A 35 9.34 4.77 6.82
N ALA A 36 8.10 4.67 6.31
CA ALA A 36 6.98 4.03 7.00
C ALA A 36 7.29 2.56 7.32
N TRP A 37 7.82 1.81 6.35
CA TRP A 37 8.21 0.41 6.48
C TRP A 37 9.22 0.20 7.61
N ARG A 38 10.30 0.97 7.60
CA ARG A 38 11.34 0.91 8.64
C ARG A 38 10.83 1.34 10.00
N ALA A 39 10.04 2.41 10.05
CA ALA A 39 9.46 2.91 11.29
C ALA A 39 8.50 1.88 11.92
N CYS A 40 7.76 1.13 11.10
CA CYS A 40 6.80 0.13 11.57
C CYS A 40 7.46 -0.96 12.43
N ARG A 41 8.72 -1.33 12.16
CA ARG A 41 9.46 -2.33 12.94
C ARG A 41 9.77 -1.92 14.38
N ALA A 42 9.81 -0.63 14.66
CA ALA A 42 9.98 -0.12 16.03
C ALA A 42 8.67 -0.14 16.83
N VAL A 43 7.53 -0.29 16.16
CA VAL A 43 6.20 -0.23 16.76
C VAL A 43 5.75 -1.62 17.20
N LYS A 44 5.12 -1.72 18.38
CA LYS A 44 4.62 -3.00 18.89
C LYS A 44 3.40 -3.47 18.10
N SER A 45 3.42 -4.73 17.66
CA SER A 45 2.37 -5.36 16.89
C SER A 45 1.02 -5.43 17.64
N ASN A 46 -0.13 -5.44 16.94
CA ASN A 46 -0.27 -5.12 15.52
C ASN A 46 -0.02 -3.63 15.25
N ALA A 47 0.79 -3.32 14.24
CA ALA A 47 1.25 -1.97 13.98
C ALA A 47 0.83 -1.45 12.60
N ILE A 48 0.38 -0.19 12.60
CA ILE A 48 0.12 0.61 11.39
C ILE A 48 0.77 1.98 11.59
N VAL A 49 1.62 2.37 10.65
CA VAL A 49 2.31 3.66 10.64
C VAL A 49 1.89 4.42 9.39
N ILE A 50 1.40 5.64 9.56
CA ILE A 50 1.04 6.57 8.49
C ILE A 50 2.08 7.69 8.45
N VAL A 51 2.60 7.98 7.25
CA VAL A 51 3.71 8.90 7.01
C VAL A 51 3.35 9.89 5.91
N ALA A 52 3.72 11.15 6.09
CA ALA A 52 3.73 12.15 5.05
C ALA A 52 4.97 13.03 5.21
N ASP A 53 5.60 13.37 4.10
CA ASP A 53 6.75 14.29 4.05
C ASP A 53 7.89 13.88 5.01
N GLY A 54 8.21 12.58 5.06
CA GLY A 54 9.26 12.02 5.89
C GLY A 54 8.98 12.00 7.40
N ALA A 55 7.73 12.24 7.83
CA ALA A 55 7.35 12.23 9.24
C ALA A 55 6.14 11.33 9.51
N THR A 56 6.14 10.63 10.66
CA THR A 56 4.95 9.88 11.10
C THR A 56 3.84 10.86 11.45
N VAL A 57 2.72 10.78 10.74
CA VAL A 57 1.52 11.59 11.03
C VAL A 57 0.57 10.84 11.96
N GLY A 58 0.49 9.52 11.84
CA GLY A 58 -0.38 8.68 12.67
C GLY A 58 0.25 7.32 12.96
N VAL A 59 0.10 6.83 14.19
CA VAL A 59 0.62 5.51 14.59
C VAL A 59 -0.39 4.76 15.43
N GLY A 60 -0.83 3.61 14.92
CA GLY A 60 -1.63 2.61 15.64
C GLY A 60 -0.73 1.48 16.10
N MET A 61 -0.72 1.22 17.41
CA MET A 61 0.23 0.29 18.03
C MET A 61 -0.44 -0.55 19.11
N GLY A 62 0.06 -1.77 19.30
CA GLY A 62 -0.30 -2.65 20.42
C GLY A 62 -1.75 -3.13 20.41
N GLN A 63 -2.39 -3.15 19.24
CA GLN A 63 -3.79 -3.60 19.12
C GLN A 63 -3.85 -5.12 18.90
N VAL A 64 -4.92 -5.73 19.42
CA VAL A 64 -5.16 -7.17 19.31
C VAL A 64 -5.53 -7.57 17.88
N ASN A 65 -6.18 -6.68 17.13
CA ASN A 65 -6.49 -6.87 15.72
C ASN A 65 -5.87 -5.72 14.87
N ARG A 66 -5.72 -5.95 13.56
CA ARG A 66 -5.07 -4.99 12.66
C ARG A 66 -6.00 -3.85 12.23
N VAL A 67 -7.30 -4.09 12.16
CA VAL A 67 -8.29 -3.05 11.82
C VAL A 67 -8.35 -1.96 12.89
N ASP A 68 -8.25 -2.30 14.18
CA ASP A 68 -8.22 -1.28 15.24
C ASP A 68 -6.88 -0.53 15.26
N ALA A 69 -5.77 -1.19 14.88
CA ALA A 69 -4.51 -0.48 14.64
C ALA A 69 -4.64 0.54 13.50
N ALA A 70 -5.30 0.18 12.40
CA ALA A 70 -5.55 1.10 11.29
C ALA A 70 -6.43 2.27 11.71
N ARG A 71 -7.56 2.01 12.40
CA ARG A 71 -8.46 3.04 12.94
C ARG A 71 -7.73 4.00 13.87
N LEU A 72 -6.95 3.47 14.81
CA LEU A 72 -6.19 4.26 15.77
C LEU A 72 -5.12 5.13 15.08
N ALA A 73 -4.45 4.60 14.05
CA ALA A 73 -3.50 5.37 13.26
C ALA A 73 -4.17 6.54 12.55
N VAL A 74 -5.32 6.31 11.92
CA VAL A 74 -6.12 7.34 11.24
C VAL A 74 -6.63 8.39 12.22
N GLU A 75 -7.22 7.96 13.34
CA GLU A 75 -7.74 8.85 14.37
C GLU A 75 -6.64 9.76 14.93
N ARG A 76 -5.48 9.20 15.26
CA ARG A 76 -4.33 9.98 15.75
C ARG A 76 -3.75 10.90 14.67
N GLY A 77 -3.70 10.43 13.43
CA GLY A 77 -3.24 11.24 12.30
C GLY A 77 -4.12 12.44 12.03
N ASN A 78 -5.42 12.29 12.24
CA ASN A 78 -6.39 13.36 12.06
C ASN A 78 -6.73 14.13 13.36
N ALA A 79 -6.09 13.77 14.47
CA ALA A 79 -6.32 14.44 15.75
C ALA A 79 -6.00 15.93 15.65
N ARG A 80 -6.77 16.73 16.40
CA ARG A 80 -6.66 18.21 16.41
C ARG A 80 -7.04 18.89 15.09
N GLY A 81 -7.84 18.23 14.25
CA GLY A 81 -8.44 18.83 13.05
C GLY A 81 -7.49 18.97 11.86
N GLY A 82 -6.34 18.29 11.87
CA GLY A 82 -5.48 18.22 10.69
C GLY A 82 -5.93 17.09 9.77
N GLU A 83 -6.13 17.34 8.48
CA GLU A 83 -6.33 16.26 7.49
C GLU A 83 -4.99 15.64 7.05
N ARG A 84 -4.12 15.30 8.00
CA ARG A 84 -2.75 14.87 7.70
C ARG A 84 -2.68 13.46 7.10
N VAL A 85 -3.72 12.66 7.28
CA VAL A 85 -3.80 11.31 6.71
C VAL A 85 -4.11 11.36 5.21
N ARG A 86 -4.84 12.38 4.75
CA ARG A 86 -5.18 12.51 3.34
C ARG A 86 -3.90 12.83 2.55
N GLY A 87 -3.61 12.03 1.53
CA GLY A 87 -2.38 12.18 0.75
C GLY A 87 -1.19 11.37 1.29
N ALA A 88 -1.25 10.93 2.54
CA ALA A 88 -0.18 10.21 3.21
C ALA A 88 -0.04 8.76 2.71
N VAL A 89 1.07 8.12 3.06
CA VAL A 89 1.32 6.69 2.83
C VAL A 89 1.23 5.90 4.14
N ALA A 90 1.05 4.59 4.06
CA ALA A 90 1.02 3.74 5.25
C ALA A 90 1.87 2.47 5.11
N ALA A 91 2.36 1.97 6.23
CA ALA A 91 3.01 0.68 6.34
C ALA A 91 2.36 -0.18 7.43
N SER A 92 2.28 -1.49 7.18
CA SER A 92 1.90 -2.49 8.18
C SER A 92 3.03 -3.47 8.45
N ASP A 93 3.21 -3.82 9.73
CA ASP A 93 4.25 -4.75 10.19
C ASP A 93 4.02 -6.20 9.74
N ALA A 94 2.78 -6.53 9.39
CA ALA A 94 2.36 -7.86 8.95
C ALA A 94 1.19 -7.77 7.97
N PHE A 95 0.81 -8.90 7.36
CA PHE A 95 -0.23 -8.92 6.32
C PHE A 95 -1.63 -8.58 6.86
N PHE A 96 -2.47 -8.04 5.97
CA PHE A 96 -3.89 -7.82 6.27
C PHE A 96 -4.65 -9.15 6.14
N PRO A 97 -5.26 -9.66 7.24
CA PRO A 97 -6.03 -10.91 7.17
C PRO A 97 -7.36 -10.73 6.42
N PHE A 98 -7.88 -9.50 6.40
CA PHE A 98 -9.11 -9.11 5.72
C PHE A 98 -8.94 -7.69 5.12
N PRO A 99 -9.78 -7.30 4.14
CA PRO A 99 -9.70 -5.99 3.50
C PRO A 99 -10.02 -4.80 4.41
N ASP A 100 -10.70 -5.02 5.53
CA ASP A 100 -11.22 -3.99 6.43
C ASP A 100 -10.14 -3.02 6.97
N GLY A 101 -8.97 -3.53 7.33
CA GLY A 101 -7.83 -2.73 7.75
C GLY A 101 -7.31 -1.82 6.63
N LEU A 102 -7.21 -2.36 5.41
CA LEU A 102 -6.78 -1.59 4.24
C LEU A 102 -7.84 -0.55 3.85
N GLN A 103 -9.11 -0.94 3.82
CA GLN A 103 -10.24 -0.07 3.53
C GLN A 103 -10.33 1.10 4.52
N THR A 104 -10.01 0.88 5.79
CA THR A 104 -9.95 1.96 6.79
C THR A 104 -8.91 3.02 6.40
N LEU A 105 -7.75 2.61 5.90
CA LEU A 105 -6.69 3.52 5.48
C LEU A 105 -7.05 4.26 4.20
N THR A 106 -7.53 3.53 3.18
CA THR A 106 -7.89 4.13 1.89
C THR A 106 -9.09 5.07 2.02
N ALA A 107 -10.09 4.74 2.84
CA ALA A 107 -11.22 5.63 3.14
C ALA A 107 -10.79 6.93 3.82
N ALA A 108 -9.68 6.91 4.58
CA ALA A 108 -9.09 8.10 5.20
C ALA A 108 -8.23 8.93 4.22
N GLY A 109 -8.08 8.48 2.97
CA GLY A 109 -7.31 9.17 1.93
C GLY A 109 -5.83 8.79 1.87
N VAL A 110 -5.43 7.65 2.43
CA VAL A 110 -4.07 7.11 2.25
C VAL A 110 -3.86 6.73 0.78
N THR A 111 -2.78 7.24 0.21
CA THR A 111 -2.50 7.17 -1.23
C THR A 111 -1.59 6.04 -1.64
N ALA A 112 -0.91 5.35 -0.72
CA ALA A 112 -0.14 4.14 -1.00
C ALA A 112 0.09 3.33 0.29
N ILE A 113 0.13 2.00 0.18
CA ILE A 113 0.26 1.09 1.33
C ILE A 113 1.30 0.01 1.05
N VAL A 114 2.21 -0.22 2.02
CA VAL A 114 3.18 -1.33 2.01
C VAL A 114 2.95 -2.31 3.16
N HIS A 115 2.97 -3.61 2.88
CA HIS A 115 2.94 -4.68 3.90
C HIS A 115 3.53 -5.98 3.34
N PRO A 116 3.97 -6.96 4.18
CA PRO A 116 4.68 -8.15 3.72
C PRO A 116 3.99 -8.98 2.61
N GLY A 117 2.66 -9.05 2.62
CA GLY A 117 1.88 -10.05 1.86
C GLY A 117 1.88 -11.43 2.54
N GLY A 118 1.27 -12.41 1.89
CA GLY A 118 1.21 -13.81 2.32
C GLY A 118 -0.10 -14.25 3.00
N SER A 119 -1.17 -13.45 2.92
CA SER A 119 -2.50 -13.90 3.36
C SER A 119 -3.11 -14.84 2.33
N VAL A 120 -3.87 -15.83 2.78
CA VAL A 120 -4.74 -16.64 1.89
C VAL A 120 -5.76 -15.75 1.16
N ARG A 121 -6.03 -14.55 1.69
CA ARG A 121 -7.00 -13.58 1.16
C ARG A 121 -6.33 -12.33 0.56
N ASP A 122 -5.05 -12.41 0.17
CA ASP A 122 -4.36 -11.25 -0.44
C ASP A 122 -5.06 -10.76 -1.71
N ASP A 123 -5.74 -11.64 -2.47
CA ASP A 123 -6.53 -11.25 -3.64
C ASP A 123 -7.69 -10.30 -3.27
N GLU A 124 -8.39 -10.56 -2.16
CA GLU A 124 -9.47 -9.69 -1.67
C GLU A 124 -8.92 -8.33 -1.22
N VAL A 125 -7.75 -8.33 -0.57
CA VAL A 125 -7.08 -7.10 -0.10
C VAL A 125 -6.58 -6.28 -1.29
N THR A 126 -5.99 -6.93 -2.30
CA THR A 126 -5.51 -6.30 -3.53
C THR A 126 -6.66 -5.73 -4.35
N ALA A 127 -7.78 -6.44 -4.45
CA ALA A 127 -8.99 -5.95 -5.10
C ALA A 127 -9.52 -4.68 -4.41
N ALA A 128 -9.59 -4.67 -3.07
CA ALA A 128 -10.02 -3.49 -2.31
C ALA A 128 -9.08 -2.28 -2.50
N ALA A 129 -7.77 -2.52 -2.61
CA ALA A 129 -6.81 -1.46 -2.93
C ALA A 129 -6.99 -0.92 -4.36
N ALA A 130 -7.26 -1.81 -5.32
CA ALA A 130 -7.51 -1.45 -6.71
C ALA A 130 -8.77 -0.61 -6.87
N GLU A 131 -9.86 -0.98 -6.19
CA GLU A 131 -11.12 -0.21 -6.16
C GLU A 131 -10.92 1.20 -5.57
N ALA A 132 -10.04 1.33 -4.59
CA ALA A 132 -9.69 2.62 -4.00
C ALA A 132 -8.70 3.44 -4.84
N GLY A 133 -8.10 2.88 -5.90
CA GLY A 133 -7.09 3.52 -6.71
C GLY A 133 -5.76 3.80 -5.98
N SER A 134 -5.47 3.06 -4.90
CA SER A 134 -4.28 3.24 -4.06
C SER A 134 -3.21 2.21 -4.45
N PRO A 135 -1.95 2.59 -4.77
CA PRO A 135 -0.86 1.68 -5.01
C PRO A 135 -0.62 0.79 -3.81
N TYR A 136 -0.54 -0.50 -4.09
CA TYR A 136 -0.37 -1.56 -3.11
C TYR A 136 0.93 -2.30 -3.40
N ILE A 137 1.78 -2.39 -2.38
CA ILE A 137 3.15 -2.88 -2.54
C ILE A 137 3.44 -3.98 -1.51
N SER A 138 3.92 -5.13 -1.98
CA SER A 138 4.31 -6.27 -1.15
C SER A 138 5.79 -6.65 -1.34
N PRO A 139 6.60 -6.71 -0.27
CA PRO A 139 7.99 -7.14 -0.33
C PRO A 139 8.21 -8.65 -0.53
N GLU A 140 7.20 -9.51 -0.26
CA GLU A 140 7.47 -10.95 -0.05
C GLU A 140 6.58 -11.91 -0.87
N HIS A 141 5.78 -11.42 -1.82
CA HIS A 141 5.10 -12.28 -2.79
C HIS A 141 5.21 -11.75 -4.22
N ALA A 142 5.93 -12.52 -5.03
CA ALA A 142 5.61 -12.65 -6.44
C ALA A 142 4.50 -13.70 -6.54
N THR A 143 3.27 -13.30 -6.86
CA THR A 143 2.39 -14.23 -7.55
C THR A 143 3.02 -14.50 -8.92
N SER A 144 2.98 -15.77 -9.33
CA SER A 144 3.66 -16.36 -10.48
C SER A 144 3.70 -15.46 -11.74
N PRO A 145 4.73 -15.54 -12.61
CA PRO A 145 4.95 -14.63 -13.74
C PRO A 145 3.88 -14.64 -14.85
N THR A 146 2.73 -15.26 -14.65
CA THR A 146 1.76 -15.54 -15.73
C THR A 146 0.62 -14.53 -15.80
N GLU A 147 0.41 -13.66 -14.81
CA GLU A 147 -0.78 -12.80 -14.79
C GLU A 147 -0.57 -11.32 -14.43
N VAL A 148 0.65 -10.80 -14.52
CA VAL A 148 0.85 -9.37 -14.75
C VAL A 148 0.47 -9.08 -16.20
N ARG A 149 -0.83 -9.12 -16.50
CA ARG A 149 -1.37 -8.53 -17.71
C ARG A 149 -0.98 -7.06 -17.65
N GLN A 150 -0.07 -6.70 -18.54
CA GLN A 150 0.27 -5.34 -18.90
C GLN A 150 -0.96 -4.46 -18.77
N VAL A 151 -0.95 -3.55 -17.78
CA VAL A 151 -1.85 -2.40 -17.81
C VAL A 151 -1.49 -1.67 -19.10
N PRO A 152 -2.37 -1.61 -20.12
CA PRO A 152 -2.01 -1.02 -21.38
C PRO A 152 -1.76 0.47 -21.13
N GLY A 153 -0.50 0.88 -21.28
CA GLY A 153 -0.12 2.28 -21.25
C GLY A 153 -1.06 3.07 -22.15
N LYS A 154 -1.50 4.22 -21.64
CA LYS A 154 -2.32 5.22 -22.35
C LYS A 154 -1.57 5.74 -23.58
N SER A 155 -1.56 4.96 -24.65
CA SER A 155 -1.00 5.35 -25.97
C SER A 155 -1.69 4.65 -27.15
N GLN A 156 -2.57 3.66 -26.93
CA GLN A 156 -3.29 2.98 -28.02
C GLN A 156 -4.74 3.42 -28.25
N PHE A 157 -5.30 4.32 -27.44
CA PHE A 157 -6.69 4.77 -27.59
C PHE A 157 -6.95 5.80 -28.72
N LYS A 158 -5.96 6.14 -29.54
CA LYS A 158 -6.15 7.05 -30.70
C LYS A 158 -6.19 6.39 -32.08
N SER A 159 -5.98 5.08 -32.23
CA SER A 159 -5.96 4.48 -33.60
C SER A 159 -7.20 3.67 -34.00
N THR A 160 -8.05 3.24 -33.06
CA THR A 160 -9.16 2.32 -33.38
C THR A 160 -10.51 3.01 -33.66
N LEU A 161 -10.62 4.33 -33.43
CA LEU A 161 -11.86 5.09 -33.70
C LEU A 161 -11.95 5.67 -35.12
N VAL A 162 -10.86 5.67 -35.89
CA VAL A 162 -10.86 6.14 -37.30
C VAL A 162 -11.18 5.01 -38.29
N ALA A 163 -10.98 3.74 -37.91
CA ALA A 163 -11.18 2.59 -38.80
C ALA A 163 -12.64 2.15 -38.95
N ARG A 164 -13.56 2.53 -38.04
CA ARG A 164 -14.98 2.14 -38.11
C ARG A 164 -15.89 3.12 -38.84
N ARG A 165 -15.36 4.24 -39.37
CA ARG A 165 -16.13 5.19 -40.20
C ARG A 165 -15.95 5.00 -41.71
N LYS A 166 -15.21 3.98 -42.14
CA LYS A 166 -14.91 3.70 -43.56
C LYS A 166 -15.52 2.39 -44.11
N MET A 167 -16.39 1.73 -43.35
CA MET A 167 -17.14 0.53 -43.79
C MET A 167 -18.66 0.70 -43.66
N ALA A 168 -19.14 1.95 -43.63
CA ALA A 168 -20.56 2.28 -43.71
C ALA A 168 -20.73 3.49 -44.66
N SER A 169 -20.30 3.29 -45.91
CA SER A 169 -20.69 4.09 -47.08
C SER A 169 -20.62 3.21 -48.32
#